data_AF-A0A946M848-F1
#
_entry.id   AF-A0A946M848-F1
#
_cell.length_a   1.000
_cell.length_b   1.000
_cell.length_c   1.000
_cell.angle_alpha   90.00
_cell.angle_beta   90.00
_cell.angle_gamma   90.00
#
_symmetry.space_group_name_H-M   'P 1'
#
loop_
_entity.id
_entity.type
_entity.pdbx_description
1 polymer ?
#
loop_
_entity_poly.entity_id
_entity_poly.type
_entity_poly.pdbx_seq_one_letter_code
_entity_poly.pdbx_strand_id
1 'polypeptide(L)'
;MLKPLLLVASFWLLATGCQQQREQIVPPQPAVVEQKPVVEPSQQQQIEQKQAERVERARWKREAEEKAKLARKAEEKLRVQKLQQQRVEKRKAEVAKKKAKKEQAKRERAEKKEKLKTLLLGIERSLDKGGLQQAEQQMEEYRALKGESALRQTEFQALRQRVIAMRQVFADLDQAKAAEQYLKQLINEAQRLKKRGDIEAARGKYGEVLLQDPANRAALKGLEVLSQPQQVAAPIPKVKVKKKEKKSTSLLGKKAPGWVVQVATYHEDGKKEAYALLGAMKKAGFRAVFVKKQQLVGRTLYRIRVGAYSDKQEAVEVGQKIDQKMAEKGIKVAGRVMKQK
;
A
#
# COMPACT_ATOMS: atom_id res chain seq x y z
N MET A 1 1.44 3.88 45.92
CA MET A 1 0.36 3.03 46.48
C MET A 1 0.72 1.57 46.25
N LEU A 2 0.74 0.77 47.34
CA LEU A 2 0.81 -0.70 47.48
C LEU A 2 1.94 -1.45 46.71
N LYS A 3 3.04 -1.86 47.38
CA LYS A 3 3.29 -3.03 48.29
C LYS A 3 3.85 -4.26 47.54
N PRO A 4 5.07 -4.75 47.89
CA PRO A 4 5.55 -6.07 47.48
C PRO A 4 5.15 -7.14 48.53
N LEU A 5 4.72 -8.31 48.05
CA LEU A 5 4.37 -9.48 48.86
C LEU A 5 5.64 -10.19 49.37
N LEU A 6 5.78 -10.24 50.69
CA LEU A 6 6.59 -11.20 51.44
C LEU A 6 5.83 -12.52 51.54
N LEU A 7 6.49 -13.64 51.22
CA LEU A 7 6.02 -15.00 51.52
C LEU A 7 6.96 -15.59 52.57
N VAL A 8 6.57 -15.45 53.84
CA VAL A 8 7.10 -16.19 54.98
C VAL A 8 6.14 -17.36 55.19
N ALA A 9 6.61 -18.58 55.00
CA ALA A 9 5.85 -19.79 55.31
C ALA A 9 6.26 -20.30 56.70
N SER A 10 5.41 -20.00 57.68
CA SER A 10 5.36 -20.65 58.99
C SER A 10 4.84 -22.08 58.80
N PHE A 11 5.57 -23.09 59.27
CA PHE A 11 5.02 -24.45 59.37
C PHE A 11 4.96 -24.87 60.84
N TRP A 12 3.76 -25.30 61.19
CA TRP A 12 3.23 -25.56 62.51
C TRP A 12 3.79 -26.84 63.14
N LEU A 13 3.82 -26.84 64.47
CA LEU A 13 3.89 -28.00 65.35
C LEU A 13 2.83 -29.04 64.98
N LEU A 14 3.21 -30.32 64.99
CA LEU A 14 2.31 -31.43 65.30
C LEU A 14 3.00 -32.38 66.27
N ALA A 15 2.55 -32.31 67.52
CA ALA A 15 2.86 -33.24 68.58
C ALA A 15 1.83 -34.39 68.57
N THR A 16 2.32 -35.61 68.48
CA THR A 16 1.65 -36.88 68.83
C THR A 16 2.76 -37.71 69.46
N GLY A 17 2.76 -38.12 70.72
CA GLY A 17 1.65 -38.64 71.50
C GLY A 17 1.82 -40.16 71.63
N CYS A 18 2.66 -40.60 72.58
CA CYS A 18 2.74 -41.96 73.13
C CYS A 18 3.31 -41.80 74.57
N GLN A 19 2.46 -41.64 75.59
CA GLN A 19 2.02 -42.70 76.52
C GLN A 19 3.15 -43.68 76.86
N GLN A 20 3.81 -43.64 78.02
CA GLN A 20 3.35 -43.68 79.42
C GLN A 20 2.67 -45.00 79.81
N GLN A 21 3.49 -45.96 80.25
CA GLN A 21 3.10 -46.96 81.24
C GLN A 21 3.89 -46.70 82.52
N ARG A 22 3.14 -46.26 83.54
CA ARG A 22 3.51 -46.34 84.95
C ARG A 22 3.12 -47.74 85.40
N GLU A 23 4.10 -48.53 85.83
CA GLU A 23 3.83 -49.57 86.82
C GLU A 23 4.30 -49.04 88.18
N GLN A 24 3.33 -48.86 89.07
CA GLN A 24 3.53 -48.70 90.50
C GLN A 24 3.97 -50.05 91.06
N ILE A 25 5.14 -50.10 91.69
CA ILE A 25 5.47 -51.15 92.66
C ILE A 25 5.92 -50.46 93.95
N VAL A 26 5.31 -50.93 95.04
CA VAL A 26 5.32 -50.48 96.43
C VAL A 26 6.74 -50.44 97.05
N PRO A 27 7.03 -49.52 98.00
CA PRO A 27 8.34 -49.40 98.63
C PRO A 27 8.56 -50.45 99.75
N PRO A 28 9.75 -51.07 99.84
CA PRO A 28 10.26 -51.58 101.10
C PRO A 28 11.22 -50.57 101.75
N GLN A 29 11.05 -50.35 103.06
CA GLN A 29 11.99 -49.59 103.90
C GLN A 29 13.30 -50.38 104.17
N PRO A 30 14.21 -49.85 105.01
CA PRO A 30 15.55 -49.45 104.66
C PRO A 30 16.56 -50.58 104.91
N ALA A 31 17.11 -51.16 103.84
CA ALA A 31 18.28 -52.04 103.96
C ALA A 31 19.55 -51.19 103.89
N VAL A 32 20.15 -51.00 105.06
CA VAL A 32 21.59 -50.91 105.33
C VAL A 32 22.41 -50.17 104.27
N VAL A 33 22.84 -48.98 104.67
CA VAL A 33 23.97 -48.24 104.11
C VAL A 33 25.21 -49.16 104.13
N GLU A 34 25.42 -49.94 103.07
CA GLU A 34 26.78 -50.31 102.66
C GLU A 34 27.27 -49.18 101.76
N GLN A 35 28.01 -48.27 102.38
CA GLN A 35 28.97 -47.43 101.67
C GLN A 35 29.91 -48.39 100.93
N LYS A 36 29.58 -48.75 99.69
CA LYS A 36 30.61 -49.14 98.73
C LYS A 36 31.60 -47.99 98.73
N PRO A 37 32.89 -48.23 99.01
CA PRO A 37 33.84 -47.16 99.06
C PRO A 37 33.76 -46.44 97.72
N VAL A 38 33.51 -45.13 97.75
CA VAL A 38 33.98 -44.26 96.69
C VAL A 38 35.50 -44.40 96.77
N VAL A 39 36.02 -45.46 96.16
CA VAL A 39 37.44 -45.62 95.93
C VAL A 39 37.73 -44.50 94.95
N GLU A 40 38.22 -43.37 95.46
CA GLU A 40 38.91 -42.43 94.62
C GLU A 40 39.94 -43.25 93.84
N PRO A 41 39.83 -43.32 92.51
CA PRO A 41 40.72 -44.14 91.72
C PRO A 41 42.15 -43.74 92.07
N SER A 42 43.01 -44.73 92.30
CA SER A 42 44.41 -44.47 92.66
C SER A 42 45.02 -43.49 91.65
N GLN A 43 45.97 -42.66 92.08
CA GLN A 43 46.57 -41.64 91.20
C GLN A 43 47.03 -42.24 89.84
N GLN A 44 47.46 -43.50 89.84
CA GLN A 44 47.81 -44.26 88.63
C GLN A 44 46.61 -44.58 87.72
N GLN A 45 45.47 -45.02 88.27
CA GLN A 45 44.24 -45.26 87.50
C GLN A 45 43.67 -43.97 86.90
N GLN A 46 43.77 -42.84 87.61
CA GLN A 46 43.38 -41.53 87.07
C GLN A 46 44.32 -41.07 85.93
N ILE A 47 45.61 -41.38 86.04
CA ILE A 47 46.61 -41.10 84.99
C ILE A 47 46.32 -41.94 83.74
N GLU A 48 46.03 -43.23 83.88
CA GLU A 48 45.69 -44.12 82.77
C GLU A 48 44.37 -43.74 82.10
N GLN A 49 43.33 -43.38 82.87
CA GLN A 49 42.07 -42.87 82.33
C GLN A 49 42.27 -41.56 81.55
N LYS A 50 43.06 -40.62 82.08
CA LYS A 50 43.43 -39.39 81.36
C LYS A 50 44.26 -39.69 80.11
N GLN A 51 45.13 -40.69 80.13
CA GLN A 51 45.90 -41.10 78.96
C GLN A 51 45.02 -41.75 77.88
N ALA A 52 44.13 -42.68 78.26
CA ALA A 52 43.17 -43.30 77.37
C ALA A 52 42.22 -42.26 76.76
N GLU A 53 41.71 -41.32 77.57
CA GLU A 53 40.87 -40.22 77.08
C GLU A 53 41.64 -39.31 76.12
N ARG A 54 42.94 -39.04 76.34
CA ARG A 54 43.78 -38.29 75.40
C ARG A 54 43.96 -39.03 74.08
N VAL A 55 44.11 -40.35 74.10
CA VAL A 55 44.22 -41.19 72.91
C VAL A 55 42.90 -41.20 72.13
N GLU A 56 41.77 -41.38 72.80
CA GLU A 56 40.43 -41.34 72.17
C GLU A 56 40.11 -39.95 71.61
N ARG A 57 40.42 -38.87 72.36
CA ARG A 57 40.32 -37.49 71.85
C ARG A 57 41.23 -37.26 70.64
N ALA A 58 42.44 -37.86 70.60
CA ALA A 58 43.34 -37.76 69.46
C ALA A 58 42.83 -38.53 68.24
N ARG A 59 42.23 -39.72 68.44
CA ARG A 59 41.55 -40.49 67.38
C ARG A 59 40.36 -39.72 66.81
N TRP A 60 39.49 -39.21 67.67
CA TRP A 60 38.36 -38.37 67.27
C TRP A 60 38.80 -37.14 66.48
N LYS A 61 39.87 -36.45 66.91
CA LYS A 61 40.44 -35.31 66.18
C LYS A 61 40.95 -35.72 64.80
N ARG A 62 41.67 -36.84 64.68
CA ARG A 62 42.15 -37.35 63.37
C ARG A 62 41.01 -37.74 62.45
N GLU A 63 39.98 -38.40 62.96
CA GLU A 63 38.77 -38.74 62.19
C GLU A 63 38.00 -37.49 61.76
N ALA A 64 37.87 -36.50 62.64
CA ALA A 64 37.26 -35.22 62.32
C ALA A 64 38.07 -34.45 61.25
N GLU A 65 39.40 -34.45 61.34
CA GLU A 65 40.28 -33.86 60.32
C GLU A 65 40.19 -34.57 58.98
N GLU A 66 40.17 -35.91 58.94
CA GLU A 66 39.99 -36.68 57.70
C GLU A 66 38.61 -36.45 57.08
N LYS A 67 37.54 -36.43 57.89
CA LYS A 67 36.19 -36.07 57.44
C LYS A 67 36.15 -34.63 56.91
N ALA A 68 36.83 -33.69 57.57
CA ALA A 68 36.93 -32.31 57.10
C ALA A 68 37.71 -32.19 55.78
N LYS A 69 38.79 -32.96 55.60
CA LYS A 69 39.54 -33.03 54.32
C LYS A 69 38.67 -33.60 53.20
N LEU A 70 37.93 -34.67 53.46
CA LEU A 70 37.00 -35.27 52.49
C LEU A 70 35.87 -34.31 52.13
N ALA A 71 35.31 -33.60 53.11
CA ALA A 71 34.31 -32.56 52.89
C ALA A 71 34.84 -31.42 52.01
N ARG A 72 36.05 -30.90 52.30
CA ARG A 72 36.71 -29.88 51.47
C ARG A 72 36.95 -30.35 50.03
N LYS A 73 37.43 -31.59 49.84
CA LYS A 73 37.60 -32.19 48.51
C LYS A 73 36.25 -32.36 47.77
N ALA A 74 35.18 -32.70 48.47
CA ALA A 74 33.84 -32.83 47.90
C ALA A 74 33.27 -31.46 47.49
N GLU A 75 33.43 -30.43 48.32
CA GLU A 75 33.05 -29.05 48.00
C GLU A 75 33.84 -28.50 46.82
N GLU A 76 35.15 -28.77 46.74
CA GLU A 76 36.00 -28.38 45.61
C GLU A 76 35.53 -29.05 44.32
N LYS A 77 35.25 -30.36 44.33
CA LYS A 77 34.67 -31.07 43.18
C LYS A 77 33.33 -30.48 42.76
N LEU A 78 32.45 -30.19 43.71
CA LEU A 78 31.16 -29.57 43.43
C LEU A 78 31.34 -28.16 42.83
N ARG A 79 32.31 -27.37 43.32
CA ARG A 79 32.64 -26.05 42.77
C ARG A 79 33.15 -26.15 41.33
N VAL A 80 34.04 -27.10 41.05
CA VAL A 80 34.54 -27.37 39.69
C VAL A 80 33.40 -27.79 38.76
N GLN A 81 32.52 -28.68 39.22
CA GLN A 81 31.35 -29.12 38.45
C GLN A 81 30.40 -27.95 38.12
N LYS A 82 30.10 -27.09 39.10
CA LYS A 82 29.30 -25.87 38.90
C LYS A 82 29.96 -24.92 37.89
N LEU A 83 31.28 -24.73 37.97
CA LEU A 83 32.03 -23.93 36.99
C LEU A 83 31.97 -24.53 35.58
N GLN A 84 32.08 -25.85 35.44
CA GLN A 84 31.94 -26.54 34.16
C GLN A 84 30.53 -26.36 33.58
N GLN A 85 29.48 -26.52 34.39
CA GLN A 85 28.10 -26.29 33.99
C GLN A 85 27.89 -24.85 33.52
N GLN A 86 28.36 -23.86 34.28
CA GLN A 86 28.29 -22.44 33.88
C GLN A 86 29.03 -22.17 32.56
N ARG A 87 30.18 -22.81 32.31
CA ARG A 87 30.91 -22.68 31.03
C ARG A 87 30.11 -23.26 29.87
N VAL A 88 29.48 -24.42 30.06
CA VAL A 88 28.63 -25.06 29.05
C VAL A 88 27.41 -24.20 28.75
N GLU A 89 26.74 -23.67 29.76
CA GLU A 89 25.60 -22.77 29.61
C GLU A 89 25.98 -21.48 28.89
N LYS A 90 27.10 -20.85 29.25
CA LYS A 90 27.63 -19.66 28.54
C LYS A 90 27.88 -19.95 27.06
N ARG A 91 28.51 -21.09 26.73
CA ARG A 91 28.73 -21.50 25.33
C ARG A 91 27.41 -21.77 24.60
N LYS A 92 26.46 -22.46 25.24
CA LYS A 92 25.11 -22.68 24.68
C LYS A 92 24.40 -21.35 24.41
N ALA A 93 24.46 -20.40 25.33
CA ALA A 93 23.89 -19.07 25.17
C ALA A 93 24.57 -18.27 24.03
N GLU A 94 25.89 -18.36 23.90
CA GLU A 94 26.62 -17.70 22.81
C GLU A 94 26.25 -18.29 21.43
N VAL A 95 26.18 -19.63 21.32
CA VAL A 95 25.74 -20.32 20.10
C VAL A 95 24.29 -19.96 19.78
N ALA A 96 23.40 -19.93 20.77
CA ALA A 96 22.02 -19.50 20.60
C ALA A 96 21.92 -18.06 20.09
N LYS A 97 22.70 -17.13 20.67
CA LYS A 97 22.78 -15.73 20.20
C LYS A 97 23.29 -15.65 18.75
N LYS A 98 24.32 -16.42 18.38
CA LYS A 98 24.82 -16.46 17.00
C LYS A 98 23.78 -17.02 16.02
N LYS A 99 23.06 -18.08 16.41
CA LYS A 99 21.96 -18.64 15.60
C LYS A 99 20.82 -17.64 15.44
N ALA A 100 20.40 -16.99 16.53
CA ALA A 100 19.35 -15.97 16.50
C ALA A 100 19.73 -14.78 15.59
N LYS A 101 20.97 -14.27 15.67
CA LYS A 101 21.46 -13.23 14.76
C LYS A 101 21.45 -13.67 13.29
N LYS A 102 21.87 -14.91 13.00
CA LYS A 102 21.84 -15.46 11.64
C LYS A 102 20.41 -15.59 11.11
N GLU A 103 19.49 -16.09 11.92
CA GLU A 103 18.07 -16.20 11.56
C GLU A 103 17.44 -14.82 11.36
N GLN A 104 17.74 -13.85 12.22
CA GLN A 104 17.29 -12.47 12.06
C GLN A 104 17.80 -11.88 10.74
N ALA A 105 19.10 -11.99 10.44
CA ALA A 105 19.65 -11.51 9.18
C ALA A 105 19.04 -12.22 7.96
N LYS A 106 18.68 -13.51 8.09
CA LYS A 106 17.98 -14.26 7.04
C LYS A 106 16.56 -13.74 6.81
N ARG A 107 15.82 -13.45 7.89
CA ARG A 107 14.47 -12.85 7.84
C ARG A 107 14.52 -11.45 7.22
N GLU A 108 15.42 -10.59 7.67
CA GLU A 108 15.62 -9.25 7.11
C GLU A 108 15.93 -9.30 5.61
N ARG A 109 16.77 -10.25 5.17
CA ARG A 109 17.03 -10.48 3.74
C ARG A 109 15.80 -10.95 2.97
N ALA A 110 14.97 -11.82 3.56
CA ALA A 110 13.75 -12.31 2.95
C ALA A 110 12.70 -11.19 2.82
N GLU A 111 12.47 -10.42 3.89
CA GLU A 111 11.60 -9.25 3.89
C GLU A 111 12.05 -8.20 2.88
N LYS A 112 13.35 -7.94 2.80
CA LYS A 112 13.92 -7.02 1.80
C LYS A 112 13.64 -7.51 0.37
N LYS A 113 13.75 -8.81 0.10
CA LYS A 113 13.44 -9.39 -1.22
C LYS A 113 11.95 -9.25 -1.57
N GLU A 114 11.06 -9.53 -0.61
CA GLU A 114 9.61 -9.37 -0.80
C GLU A 114 9.26 -7.90 -1.06
N LYS A 115 9.79 -6.95 -0.26
CA LYS A 115 9.60 -5.51 -0.48
C LYS A 115 10.05 -5.06 -1.87
N LEU A 116 11.20 -5.54 -2.34
CA LEU A 116 11.70 -5.23 -3.69
C LEU A 116 10.74 -5.77 -4.76
N LYS A 117 10.21 -6.98 -4.59
CA LYS A 117 9.26 -7.58 -5.54
C LYS A 117 7.94 -6.81 -5.57
N THR A 118 7.42 -6.41 -4.41
CA THR A 118 6.19 -5.61 -4.32
C THR A 118 6.34 -4.24 -4.96
N LEU A 119 7.52 -3.61 -4.82
CA LEU A 119 7.82 -2.33 -5.45
C LEU A 119 7.87 -2.45 -6.98
N LEU A 120 8.53 -3.46 -7.55
CA LEU A 120 8.55 -3.68 -9.00
C LEU A 120 7.13 -3.81 -9.59
N LEU A 121 6.30 -4.65 -8.97
CA LEU A 121 4.89 -4.81 -9.36
C LEU A 121 4.10 -3.50 -9.19
N GLY A 122 4.42 -2.72 -8.18
CA GLY A 122 3.85 -1.39 -7.97
C GLY A 122 4.16 -0.43 -9.11
N ILE A 123 5.44 -0.35 -9.51
CA ILE A 123 5.92 0.52 -10.59
C ILE A 123 5.24 0.14 -11.92
N GLU A 124 5.18 -1.15 -12.25
CA GLU A 124 4.50 -1.63 -13.46
C GLU A 124 3.03 -1.18 -13.50
N ARG A 125 2.30 -1.39 -12.40
CA ARG A 125 0.90 -0.97 -12.28
C ARG A 125 0.72 0.54 -12.39
N SER A 126 1.63 1.32 -11.81
CA SER A 126 1.62 2.78 -11.87
C SER A 126 1.83 3.26 -13.32
N LEU A 127 2.80 2.66 -14.03
CA LEU A 127 3.06 2.95 -15.44
C LEU A 127 1.89 2.59 -16.34
N ASP A 128 1.27 1.43 -16.14
CA ASP A 128 0.10 1.00 -16.94
C ASP A 128 -1.11 1.93 -16.74
N LYS A 129 -1.22 2.56 -15.57
CA LYS A 129 -2.26 3.55 -15.27
C LYS A 129 -1.90 4.97 -15.75
N GLY A 130 -0.68 5.20 -16.23
CA GLY A 130 -0.17 6.51 -16.60
C GLY A 130 0.27 7.39 -15.42
N GLY A 131 0.43 6.81 -14.22
CA GLY A 131 0.87 7.51 -13.01
C GLY A 131 2.40 7.66 -12.95
N LEU A 132 2.95 8.62 -13.71
CA LEU A 132 4.40 8.84 -13.81
C LEU A 132 5.04 9.16 -12.44
N GLN A 133 4.47 10.10 -11.68
CA GLN A 133 5.02 10.52 -10.39
C GLN A 133 5.07 9.38 -9.36
N GLN A 134 4.03 8.54 -9.32
CA GLN A 134 3.98 7.38 -8.42
C GLN A 134 5.03 6.34 -8.81
N ALA A 135 5.21 6.10 -10.12
CA ALA A 135 6.26 5.21 -10.61
C ALA A 135 7.66 5.73 -10.27
N GLU A 136 7.91 7.04 -10.38
CA GLU A 136 9.18 7.67 -10.02
C GLU A 136 9.50 7.51 -8.52
N GLN A 137 8.56 7.81 -7.64
CA GLN A 137 8.72 7.64 -6.19
C GLN A 137 9.05 6.19 -5.82
N GLN A 138 8.30 5.23 -6.38
CA GLN A 138 8.53 3.81 -6.12
C GLN A 138 9.88 3.32 -6.68
N MET A 139 10.36 3.90 -7.78
CA MET A 139 11.69 3.62 -8.34
C MET A 139 12.81 4.13 -7.42
N GLU A 140 12.65 5.28 -6.78
CA GLU A 140 13.59 5.80 -5.80
C GLU A 140 13.66 4.93 -4.54
N GLU A 141 12.50 4.52 -4.02
CA GLU A 141 12.41 3.58 -2.90
C GLU A 141 13.09 2.24 -3.23
N TYR A 142 12.86 1.72 -4.44
CA TYR A 142 13.49 0.51 -4.92
C TYR A 142 15.02 0.66 -5.00
N ARG A 143 15.52 1.80 -5.50
CA ARG A 143 16.95 2.12 -5.56
C ARG A 143 17.57 2.18 -4.16
N ALA A 144 16.91 2.89 -3.24
CA ALA A 144 17.37 3.04 -1.86
C ALA A 144 17.45 1.67 -1.15
N LEU A 145 16.47 0.80 -1.37
CA LEU A 145 16.48 -0.54 -0.79
C LEU A 145 17.55 -1.43 -1.41
N LYS A 146 17.68 -1.50 -2.73
CA LYS A 146 18.57 -2.47 -3.38
C LYS A 146 20.06 -2.14 -3.18
N GLY A 147 20.40 -0.86 -2.99
CA GLY A 147 21.78 -0.37 -3.04
C GLY A 147 22.36 -0.50 -4.45
N GLU A 148 23.47 0.17 -4.72
CA GLU A 148 24.05 0.21 -6.08
C GLU A 148 24.61 -1.14 -6.58
N SER A 149 24.71 -2.15 -5.71
CA SER A 149 25.58 -3.32 -5.93
C SER A 149 24.89 -4.65 -6.27
N ALA A 150 23.59 -4.69 -6.63
CA ALA A 150 22.98 -5.95 -7.07
C ALA A 150 22.04 -5.79 -8.27
N LEU A 151 22.61 -6.00 -9.44
CA LEU A 151 21.96 -6.11 -10.73
C LEU A 151 21.03 -7.36 -10.79
N ARG A 152 19.75 -7.19 -10.49
CA ARG A 152 18.73 -7.63 -11.48
C ARG A 152 18.55 -6.45 -12.43
N GLN A 153 19.49 -6.32 -13.35
CA GLN A 153 19.66 -5.11 -14.16
C GLN A 153 18.57 -5.00 -15.22
N THR A 154 18.13 -6.12 -15.79
CA THR A 154 17.31 -6.10 -17.00
C THR A 154 15.89 -5.58 -16.76
N GLU A 155 15.15 -6.15 -15.82
CA GLU A 155 13.77 -5.75 -15.50
C GLU A 155 13.70 -4.28 -15.03
N PHE A 156 14.60 -3.89 -14.11
CA PHE A 156 14.64 -2.53 -13.59
C PHE A 156 15.11 -1.51 -14.63
N GLN A 157 16.08 -1.85 -15.49
CA GLN A 157 16.47 -0.98 -16.59
C GLN A 157 15.36 -0.85 -17.62
N ALA A 158 14.63 -1.92 -17.94
CA ALA A 158 13.48 -1.86 -18.83
C ALA A 158 12.38 -0.94 -18.26
N LEU A 159 12.08 -1.06 -16.97
CA LEU A 159 11.16 -0.16 -16.25
C LEU A 159 11.64 1.29 -16.29
N ARG A 160 12.94 1.52 -16.05
CA ARG A 160 13.54 2.85 -16.14
C ARG A 160 13.43 3.45 -17.54
N GLN A 161 13.73 2.68 -18.58
CA GLN A 161 13.58 3.12 -19.97
C GLN A 161 12.11 3.44 -20.29
N ARG A 162 11.17 2.66 -19.75
CA ARG A 162 9.73 2.93 -19.90
C ARG A 162 9.31 4.23 -19.20
N VAL A 163 9.82 4.51 -18.01
CA VAL A 163 9.59 5.80 -17.31
C VAL A 163 10.15 6.97 -18.14
N ILE A 164 11.38 6.84 -18.67
CA ILE A 164 12.01 7.87 -19.51
C ILE A 164 11.19 8.13 -20.77
N ALA A 165 10.79 7.07 -21.48
CA ALA A 165 9.95 7.18 -22.66
C ALA A 165 8.60 7.82 -22.35
N MET A 166 7.97 7.44 -21.23
CA MET A 166 6.71 8.04 -20.80
C MET A 166 6.88 9.53 -20.47
N ARG A 167 7.96 9.92 -19.80
CA ARG A 167 8.29 11.33 -19.54
C ARG A 167 8.48 12.13 -20.83
N GLN A 168 9.13 11.57 -21.84
CA GLN A 168 9.25 12.19 -23.17
C GLN A 168 7.89 12.38 -23.82
N VAL A 169 7.02 11.36 -23.80
CA VAL A 169 5.65 11.48 -24.33
C VAL A 169 4.86 12.58 -23.62
N PHE A 170 4.98 12.71 -22.30
CA PHE A 170 4.34 13.81 -21.57
C PHE A 170 4.92 15.18 -21.97
N ALA A 171 6.24 15.29 -22.14
CA ALA A 171 6.87 16.52 -22.60
C ALA A 171 6.43 16.90 -24.02
N ASP A 172 6.38 15.94 -24.95
CA ASP A 172 5.91 16.13 -26.32
C ASP A 172 4.43 16.55 -26.34
N LEU A 173 3.61 15.96 -25.46
CA LEU A 173 2.21 16.32 -25.31
C LEU A 173 2.05 17.76 -24.81
N ASP A 174 2.88 18.20 -23.87
CA ASP A 174 2.84 19.56 -23.36
C ASP A 174 3.36 20.57 -24.38
N GLN A 175 4.40 20.23 -25.14
CA GLN A 175 4.84 21.01 -26.30
C GLN A 175 3.74 21.11 -27.37
N ALA A 176 3.05 20.01 -27.68
CA ALA A 176 1.94 20.02 -28.64
C ALA A 176 0.77 20.90 -28.16
N LYS A 177 0.44 20.88 -26.87
CA LYS A 177 -0.57 21.79 -26.30
C LYS A 177 -0.13 23.25 -26.40
N ALA A 178 1.14 23.55 -26.12
CA ALA A 178 1.67 24.91 -26.24
C ALA A 178 1.62 25.41 -27.70
N ALA A 179 2.01 24.56 -28.66
CA ALA A 179 1.90 24.84 -30.09
C ALA A 179 0.44 25.09 -30.50
N GLU A 180 -0.51 24.25 -30.07
CA GLU A 180 -1.93 24.48 -30.33
C GLU A 180 -2.44 25.83 -29.78
N GLN A 181 -1.97 26.23 -28.60
CA GLN A 181 -2.34 27.51 -28.00
C GLN A 181 -1.78 28.69 -28.80
N TYR A 182 -0.53 28.59 -29.23
CA TYR A 182 0.10 29.60 -30.09
C TYR A 182 -0.64 29.76 -31.43
N LEU A 183 -0.96 28.65 -32.11
CA LEU A 183 -1.74 28.69 -33.36
C LEU A 183 -3.13 29.33 -33.14
N LYS A 184 -3.78 29.07 -32.00
CA LYS A 184 -5.05 29.71 -31.65
C LYS A 184 -4.89 31.22 -31.45
N GLN A 185 -3.80 31.68 -30.85
CA GLN A 185 -3.51 33.11 -30.68
C GLN A 185 -3.35 33.78 -32.05
N LEU A 186 -2.54 33.21 -32.95
CA LEU A 186 -2.37 33.74 -34.31
C LEU A 186 -3.68 33.81 -35.09
N ILE A 187 -4.52 32.77 -35.03
CA ILE A 187 -5.84 32.78 -35.67
C ILE A 187 -6.72 33.90 -35.10
N ASN A 188 -6.73 34.08 -33.78
CA ASN A 188 -7.52 35.14 -33.14
C ASN A 188 -7.03 36.54 -33.51
N GLU A 189 -5.71 36.73 -33.61
CA GLU A 189 -5.11 37.99 -34.09
C GLU A 189 -5.46 38.26 -35.54
N ALA A 190 -5.34 37.27 -36.42
CA ALA A 190 -5.74 37.39 -37.83
C ALA A 190 -7.22 37.81 -37.96
N GLN A 191 -8.10 37.25 -37.14
CA GLN A 191 -9.52 37.64 -37.09
C GLN A 191 -9.73 39.07 -36.59
N ARG A 192 -8.94 39.54 -35.61
CA ARG A 192 -9.00 40.93 -35.12
C ARG A 192 -8.51 41.92 -36.18
N LEU A 193 -7.39 41.63 -36.84
CA LEU A 193 -6.83 42.44 -37.92
C LEU A 193 -7.80 42.55 -39.09
N LYS A 194 -8.42 41.43 -39.49
CA LYS A 194 -9.49 41.42 -40.49
C LYS A 194 -10.65 42.35 -40.10
N LYS A 195 -11.08 42.35 -38.84
CA LYS A 195 -12.18 43.24 -38.37
C LYS A 195 -11.79 44.72 -38.38
N ARG A 196 -10.49 45.02 -38.22
CA ARG A 196 -9.95 46.40 -38.28
C ARG A 196 -9.76 46.91 -39.70
N GLY A 197 -9.76 46.02 -40.70
CA GLY A 197 -9.55 46.37 -42.11
C GLY A 197 -8.13 46.08 -42.61
N ASP A 198 -7.22 45.61 -41.74
CA ASP A 198 -5.84 45.29 -42.09
C ASP A 198 -5.74 43.89 -42.76
N ILE A 199 -6.18 43.81 -44.01
CA ILE A 199 -6.31 42.55 -44.77
C ILE A 199 -4.96 41.88 -45.02
N GLU A 200 -3.91 42.64 -45.34
CA GLU A 200 -2.56 42.09 -45.58
C GLU A 200 -1.93 41.51 -44.32
N ALA A 201 -2.05 42.24 -43.20
CA ALA A 201 -1.55 41.76 -41.90
C ALA A 201 -2.32 40.51 -41.43
N ALA A 202 -3.64 40.47 -41.65
CA ALA A 202 -4.45 39.28 -41.37
C ALA A 202 -4.05 38.09 -42.26
N ARG A 203 -3.75 38.32 -43.54
CA ARG A 203 -3.26 37.30 -44.49
C ARG A 203 -1.92 36.75 -44.04
N GLY A 204 -0.99 37.61 -43.62
CA GLY A 204 0.30 37.24 -43.05
C GLY A 204 0.16 36.31 -41.85
N LYS A 205 -0.73 36.64 -40.90
CA LYS A 205 -0.97 35.83 -39.70
C LYS A 205 -1.58 34.46 -40.01
N TYR A 206 -2.49 34.35 -40.99
CA TYR A 206 -2.95 33.04 -41.45
C TYR A 206 -1.86 32.25 -42.19
N GLY A 207 -0.97 32.94 -42.92
CA GLY A 207 0.22 32.32 -43.53
C GLY A 207 1.18 31.73 -42.49
N GLU A 208 1.46 32.47 -41.41
CA GLU A 208 2.28 32.00 -40.29
C GLU A 208 1.72 30.71 -39.66
N VAL A 209 0.39 30.63 -39.51
CA VAL A 209 -0.28 29.41 -39.02
C VAL A 209 -0.09 28.24 -39.97
N LEU A 210 -0.15 28.46 -41.28
CA LEU A 210 0.03 27.39 -42.29
C LEU A 210 1.49 26.96 -42.47
N LEU A 211 2.45 27.83 -42.16
CA LEU A 211 3.86 27.44 -42.11
C LEU A 211 4.12 26.42 -40.99
N GLN A 212 3.39 26.54 -39.86
CA GLN A 212 3.51 25.63 -38.73
C GLN A 212 2.59 24.41 -38.84
N ASP A 213 1.37 24.58 -39.39
CA ASP A 213 0.39 23.52 -39.62
C ASP A 213 -0.26 23.71 -41.00
N PRO A 214 0.31 23.11 -42.08
CA PRO A 214 -0.19 23.26 -43.44
C PRO A 214 -1.64 22.77 -43.62
N ALA A 215 -2.11 21.86 -42.76
CA ALA A 215 -3.44 21.29 -42.82
C ALA A 215 -4.47 22.09 -41.97
N ASN A 216 -4.08 23.23 -41.41
CA ASN A 216 -4.93 24.00 -40.52
C ASN A 216 -6.16 24.57 -41.23
N ARG A 217 -7.30 23.90 -41.05
CA ARG A 217 -8.57 24.26 -41.71
C ARG A 217 -9.06 25.67 -41.39
N ALA A 218 -8.72 26.22 -40.22
CA ALA A 218 -9.17 27.56 -39.83
C ALA A 218 -8.40 28.63 -40.60
N ALA A 219 -7.09 28.46 -40.76
CA ALA A 219 -6.26 29.38 -41.53
C ALA A 219 -6.52 29.30 -43.04
N LEU A 220 -6.69 28.10 -43.60
CA LEU A 220 -7.08 27.92 -45.00
C LEU A 220 -8.38 28.66 -45.33
N LYS A 221 -9.43 28.47 -44.52
CA LYS A 221 -10.69 29.19 -44.67
C LYS A 221 -10.53 30.70 -44.45
N GLY A 222 -9.68 31.10 -43.51
CA GLY A 222 -9.37 32.50 -43.26
C GLY A 222 -8.83 33.18 -44.52
N LEU A 223 -7.83 32.57 -45.17
CA LEU A 223 -7.22 33.07 -46.40
C LEU A 223 -8.19 33.06 -47.59
N GLU A 224 -9.01 32.02 -47.72
CA GLU A 224 -10.02 31.93 -48.77
C GLU A 224 -11.01 33.10 -48.69
N VAL A 225 -11.48 33.44 -47.48
CA VAL A 225 -12.39 34.58 -47.27
C VAL A 225 -11.70 35.93 -47.48
N LEU A 226 -10.38 36.03 -47.25
CA LEU A 226 -9.62 37.26 -47.52
C LEU A 226 -9.27 37.42 -49.01
N SER A 227 -9.29 36.34 -49.79
CA SER A 227 -8.95 36.31 -51.21
C SER A 227 -10.17 36.52 -52.12
N GLN A 228 -11.39 36.46 -51.57
CA GLN A 228 -12.60 36.84 -52.30
C GLN A 228 -12.65 38.37 -52.41
N PRO A 229 -12.86 38.94 -53.61
CA PRO A 229 -13.06 40.37 -53.77
C PRO A 229 -14.23 40.80 -52.89
N GLN A 230 -14.06 41.88 -52.12
CA GLN A 230 -15.14 42.47 -51.32
C GLN A 230 -16.35 42.67 -52.22
N GLN A 231 -17.36 41.81 -52.08
CA GLN A 231 -18.68 42.12 -52.60
C GLN A 231 -19.13 43.37 -51.85
N VAL A 232 -19.01 44.50 -52.55
CA VAL A 232 -19.60 45.78 -52.18
C VAL A 232 -21.02 45.49 -51.75
N ALA A 233 -21.34 45.82 -50.50
CA ALA A 233 -22.64 45.59 -49.91
C ALA A 233 -23.71 46.28 -50.78
N ALA A 234 -24.39 45.49 -51.62
CA ALA A 234 -25.62 45.93 -52.26
C ALA A 234 -26.63 46.24 -51.14
N PRO A 235 -27.36 47.38 -51.23
CA PRO A 235 -28.28 47.78 -50.19
C PRO A 235 -29.36 46.72 -50.04
N ILE A 236 -29.59 46.30 -48.80
CA ILE A 236 -30.58 45.32 -48.38
C ILE A 236 -31.95 45.67 -49.00
N PRO A 237 -32.50 44.92 -49.97
CA PRO A 237 -33.94 44.99 -50.19
C PRO A 237 -34.60 44.41 -48.93
N LYS A 238 -35.53 45.18 -48.33
CA LYS A 238 -36.38 44.75 -47.23
C LYS A 238 -37.08 43.44 -47.61
N VAL A 239 -36.48 42.31 -47.24
CA VAL A 239 -37.12 41.01 -47.32
C VAL A 239 -38.20 40.99 -46.25
N LYS A 240 -39.44 41.17 -46.70
CA LYS A 240 -40.65 40.80 -45.93
C LYS A 240 -40.39 39.43 -45.33
N VAL A 241 -40.39 39.35 -44.01
CA VAL A 241 -40.32 38.09 -43.26
C VAL A 241 -41.58 37.28 -43.59
N LYS A 242 -41.53 36.52 -44.68
CA LYS A 242 -42.36 35.33 -44.83
C LYS A 242 -41.79 34.33 -43.83
N LYS A 243 -42.52 34.17 -42.73
CA LYS A 243 -42.37 33.08 -41.75
C LYS A 243 -42.18 31.78 -42.54
N LYS A 244 -40.94 31.29 -42.60
CA LYS A 244 -40.60 30.05 -43.28
C LYS A 244 -41.26 28.94 -42.47
N GLU A 245 -42.33 28.39 -43.02
CA GLU A 245 -43.01 27.23 -42.46
C GLU A 245 -41.99 26.13 -42.22
N LYS A 246 -41.96 25.65 -40.97
CA LYS A 246 -41.13 24.52 -40.52
C LYS A 246 -41.48 23.29 -41.35
N LYS A 247 -40.66 22.97 -42.35
CA LYS A 247 -40.73 21.70 -43.08
C LYS A 247 -39.68 20.72 -42.55
N SER A 248 -40.22 19.60 -42.07
CA SER A 248 -39.65 18.24 -41.96
C SER A 248 -38.29 18.06 -41.27
N THR A 249 -38.34 17.36 -40.14
CA THR A 249 -37.24 16.63 -39.47
C THR A 249 -36.29 15.97 -40.46
N SER A 250 -35.16 16.63 -40.75
CA SER A 250 -34.10 16.09 -41.60
C SER A 250 -33.13 15.28 -40.74
N LEU A 251 -33.47 14.02 -40.50
CA LEU A 251 -32.53 13.05 -39.94
C LEU A 251 -31.49 12.73 -41.02
N LEU A 252 -30.28 13.24 -40.82
CA LEU A 252 -29.12 12.83 -41.60
C LEU A 252 -28.74 11.38 -41.21
N GLY A 253 -28.28 10.60 -42.18
CA GLY A 253 -27.91 9.20 -41.96
C GLY A 253 -26.84 9.01 -40.87
N LYS A 254 -26.70 7.79 -40.32
CA LYS A 254 -25.84 7.47 -39.15
C LYS A 254 -24.37 7.94 -39.26
N LYS A 255 -23.85 8.11 -40.48
CA LYS A 255 -22.47 8.54 -40.77
C LYS A 255 -22.34 9.99 -41.25
N ALA A 256 -23.44 10.71 -41.41
CA ALA A 256 -23.42 12.05 -41.98
C ALA A 256 -22.80 13.08 -40.99
N PRO A 257 -22.11 14.11 -41.51
CA PRO A 257 -21.65 15.23 -40.70
C PRO A 257 -22.87 16.02 -40.19
N GLY A 258 -22.94 16.29 -38.89
CA GLY A 258 -24.11 16.92 -38.29
C GLY A 258 -24.02 16.99 -36.76
N TRP A 259 -25.09 17.43 -36.10
CA TRP A 259 -25.22 17.44 -34.66
C TRP A 259 -25.84 16.13 -34.18
N VAL A 260 -25.28 15.52 -33.15
CA VAL A 260 -25.77 14.26 -32.58
C VAL A 260 -25.99 14.42 -31.10
N VAL A 261 -27.00 13.75 -30.56
CA VAL A 261 -27.25 13.71 -29.12
C VAL A 261 -26.56 12.49 -28.55
N GLN A 262 -25.55 12.68 -27.70
CA GLN A 262 -24.90 11.60 -26.97
C GLN A 262 -25.54 11.44 -25.60
N VAL A 263 -26.01 10.23 -25.31
CA VAL A 263 -26.85 9.93 -24.15
C VAL A 263 -26.04 9.29 -23.02
N ALA A 264 -25.12 8.40 -23.39
CA ALA A 264 -24.24 7.70 -22.45
C ALA A 264 -22.92 7.29 -23.11
N THR A 265 -21.89 7.06 -22.30
CA THR A 265 -20.59 6.51 -22.72
C THR A 265 -20.22 5.37 -21.77
N TYR A 266 -19.92 4.21 -22.34
CA TYR A 266 -19.48 3.04 -21.59
C TYR A 266 -18.04 2.67 -21.97
N HIS A 267 -17.33 2.10 -21.00
CA HIS A 267 -16.02 1.46 -21.21
C HIS A 267 -16.20 0.04 -21.76
N GLU A 268 -15.09 -0.64 -22.03
CA GLU A 268 -15.09 -1.99 -22.62
C GLU A 268 -15.84 -3.01 -21.76
N ASP A 269 -15.70 -2.92 -20.44
CA ASP A 269 -16.38 -3.77 -19.47
C ASP A 269 -17.92 -3.56 -19.49
N GLY A 270 -18.36 -2.34 -19.83
CA GLY A 270 -19.77 -1.94 -19.91
C GLY A 270 -20.45 -2.23 -21.24
N LYS A 271 -19.85 -3.05 -22.12
CA LYS A 271 -20.41 -3.35 -23.46
C LYS A 271 -21.86 -3.86 -23.38
N LYS A 272 -22.15 -4.80 -22.49
CA LYS A 272 -23.50 -5.40 -22.36
C LYS A 272 -24.55 -4.36 -21.96
N GLU A 273 -24.20 -3.48 -21.01
CA GLU A 273 -25.05 -2.39 -20.55
C GLU A 273 -25.33 -1.36 -21.66
N ALA A 274 -24.32 -1.05 -22.48
CA ALA A 274 -24.49 -0.16 -23.62
C ALA A 274 -25.52 -0.68 -24.64
N TYR A 275 -25.50 -1.98 -24.92
CA TYR A 275 -26.50 -2.61 -25.79
C TYR A 275 -27.87 -2.76 -25.12
N ALA A 276 -27.93 -2.94 -23.79
CA ALA A 276 -29.17 -2.94 -23.04
C ALA A 276 -29.88 -1.57 -23.10
N LEU A 277 -29.13 -0.47 -22.88
CA LEU A 277 -29.66 0.89 -23.00
C LEU A 277 -30.09 1.21 -24.43
N LEU A 278 -29.32 0.77 -25.45
CA LEU A 278 -29.75 0.86 -26.85
C LEU A 278 -31.11 0.19 -27.08
N GLY A 279 -31.31 -1.01 -26.53
CA GLY A 279 -32.57 -1.74 -26.59
C GLY A 279 -33.71 -0.97 -25.90
N ALA A 280 -33.47 -0.44 -24.70
CA ALA A 280 -34.44 0.36 -23.96
C ALA A 280 -34.86 1.62 -24.73
N MET A 281 -33.90 2.33 -25.35
CA MET A 281 -34.18 3.52 -26.15
C MET A 281 -34.96 3.20 -27.42
N LYS A 282 -34.68 2.08 -28.09
CA LYS A 282 -35.48 1.62 -29.24
C LYS A 282 -36.91 1.28 -28.82
N LYS A 283 -37.09 0.60 -27.69
CA LYS A 283 -38.41 0.33 -27.09
C LYS A 283 -39.13 1.61 -26.65
N ALA A 284 -38.40 2.68 -26.33
CA ALA A 284 -38.94 4.00 -26.04
C ALA A 284 -39.32 4.82 -27.30
N GLY A 285 -39.16 4.25 -28.50
CA GLY A 285 -39.55 4.88 -29.76
C GLY A 285 -38.44 5.63 -30.48
N PHE A 286 -37.22 5.66 -29.92
CA PHE A 286 -36.07 6.29 -30.57
C PHE A 286 -35.42 5.31 -31.57
N ARG A 287 -35.87 5.34 -32.82
CA ARG A 287 -35.38 4.43 -33.89
C ARG A 287 -33.99 4.79 -34.43
N ALA A 288 -33.59 6.06 -34.32
CA ALA A 288 -32.31 6.57 -34.83
C ALA A 288 -31.15 6.44 -33.82
N VAL A 289 -31.26 5.57 -32.82
CA VAL A 289 -30.21 5.35 -31.80
C VAL A 289 -29.19 4.35 -32.33
N PHE A 290 -27.91 4.66 -32.15
CA PHE A 290 -26.80 3.78 -32.52
C PHE A 290 -25.65 3.87 -31.52
N VAL A 291 -24.86 2.80 -31.47
CA VAL A 291 -23.62 2.73 -30.68
C VAL A 291 -22.44 2.99 -31.61
N LYS A 292 -21.59 3.96 -31.27
CA LYS A 292 -20.32 4.19 -31.96
C LYS A 292 -19.18 3.64 -31.11
N LYS A 293 -18.49 2.62 -31.63
CA LYS A 293 -17.20 2.15 -31.10
C LYS A 293 -16.14 3.18 -31.46
N GLN A 294 -15.45 3.72 -30.47
CA GLN A 294 -14.37 4.69 -30.69
C GLN A 294 -13.18 4.30 -29.82
N GLN A 295 -12.01 4.14 -30.45
CA GLN A 295 -10.75 3.98 -29.75
C GLN A 295 -10.16 5.36 -29.47
N LEU A 296 -9.84 5.63 -28.20
CA LEU A 296 -9.20 6.86 -27.76
C LEU A 296 -8.07 6.48 -26.81
N VAL A 297 -6.83 6.81 -27.17
CA VAL A 297 -5.64 6.67 -26.30
C VAL A 297 -5.58 5.26 -25.64
N GLY A 298 -5.62 4.21 -26.46
CA GLY A 298 -5.53 2.81 -25.98
C GLY A 298 -6.77 2.24 -25.29
N ARG A 299 -7.88 2.99 -25.19
CA ARG A 299 -9.14 2.53 -24.57
C ARG A 299 -10.28 2.46 -25.58
N THR A 300 -11.10 1.40 -25.51
CA THR A 300 -12.31 1.26 -26.33
C THR A 300 -13.52 1.86 -25.61
N LEU A 301 -14.17 2.84 -26.22
CA LEU A 301 -15.40 3.46 -25.73
C LEU A 301 -16.60 3.07 -26.59
N TYR A 302 -17.72 2.76 -25.94
CA TYR A 302 -19.03 2.53 -26.55
C TYR A 302 -19.94 3.72 -26.24
N ARG A 303 -20.09 4.63 -27.21
CA ARG A 303 -20.90 5.85 -27.07
C ARG A 303 -22.27 5.66 -27.69
N ILE A 304 -23.33 5.85 -26.93
CA ILE A 304 -24.71 5.79 -27.41
C ILE A 304 -25.12 7.17 -27.92
N ARG A 305 -25.54 7.23 -29.18
CA ARG A 305 -25.93 8.46 -29.87
C ARG A 305 -27.29 8.32 -30.52
N VAL A 306 -27.99 9.44 -30.66
CA VAL A 306 -29.31 9.51 -31.29
C VAL A 306 -29.31 10.50 -32.44
N GLY A 307 -29.64 9.98 -33.63
CA GLY A 307 -29.80 10.75 -34.85
C GLY A 307 -28.51 11.42 -35.34
N ALA A 308 -28.62 12.07 -36.49
CA ALA A 308 -27.75 13.16 -36.90
C ALA A 308 -28.65 14.27 -37.45
N TYR A 309 -28.49 15.48 -36.94
CA TYR A 309 -29.34 16.64 -37.20
C TYR A 309 -28.54 17.71 -37.93
N SER A 310 -29.15 18.36 -38.91
CA SER A 310 -28.53 19.47 -39.63
C SER A 310 -28.38 20.69 -38.74
N ASP A 311 -29.35 20.92 -37.84
CA ASP A 311 -29.38 22.06 -36.94
C ASP A 311 -29.03 21.66 -35.49
N LYS A 312 -28.33 22.56 -34.79
CA LYS A 312 -27.98 22.42 -33.39
C LYS A 312 -29.22 22.53 -32.51
N GLN A 313 -30.14 23.44 -32.85
CA GLN A 313 -31.34 23.69 -32.04
C GLN A 313 -32.24 22.46 -32.01
N GLU A 314 -32.43 21.81 -33.16
CA GLU A 314 -33.17 20.53 -33.27
C GLU A 314 -32.54 19.43 -32.40
N ALA A 315 -31.21 19.32 -32.39
CA ALA A 315 -30.53 18.34 -31.55
C ALA A 315 -30.73 18.62 -30.04
N VAL A 316 -30.81 19.89 -29.64
CA VAL A 316 -31.08 20.27 -28.23
C VAL A 316 -32.51 19.90 -27.84
N GLU A 317 -33.50 20.22 -28.67
CA GLU A 317 -34.90 19.85 -28.43
C GLU A 317 -35.08 18.33 -28.31
N VAL A 318 -34.40 17.57 -29.17
CA VAL A 318 -34.45 16.10 -29.11
C VAL A 318 -33.72 15.58 -27.87
N GLY A 319 -32.63 16.19 -27.45
CA GLY A 319 -31.95 15.86 -26.19
C GLY A 319 -32.89 15.99 -24.98
N GLN A 320 -33.61 17.10 -24.88
CA GLN A 320 -34.60 17.33 -23.83
C GLN A 320 -35.74 16.31 -23.87
N LYS A 321 -36.25 15.99 -25.07
CA LYS A 321 -37.29 14.96 -25.25
C LYS A 321 -36.81 13.56 -24.84
N ILE A 322 -35.53 13.25 -25.07
CA ILE A 322 -34.93 11.99 -24.60
C ILE A 322 -34.86 11.97 -23.08
N ASP A 323 -34.35 13.04 -22.47
CA ASP A 323 -34.21 13.12 -21.02
C ASP A 323 -35.57 12.98 -20.34
N GLN A 324 -36.61 13.65 -20.85
CA GLN A 324 -37.98 13.55 -20.35
C GLN A 324 -38.56 12.12 -20.47
N LYS A 325 -38.53 11.53 -21.67
CA LYS A 325 -39.10 10.19 -21.91
C LYS A 325 -38.35 9.07 -21.22
N MET A 326 -37.04 9.23 -21.02
CA MET A 326 -36.24 8.23 -20.30
C MET A 326 -36.39 8.39 -18.79
N ALA A 327 -36.54 9.61 -18.28
CA ALA A 327 -36.89 9.86 -16.88
C ALA A 327 -38.26 9.28 -16.51
N GLU A 328 -39.28 9.41 -17.37
CA GLU A 328 -40.60 8.77 -17.21
C GLU A 328 -40.49 7.24 -17.07
N LYS A 329 -39.46 6.62 -17.64
CA LYS A 329 -39.18 5.18 -17.55
C LYS A 329 -38.20 4.81 -16.43
N GLY A 330 -37.86 5.76 -15.56
CA GLY A 330 -36.93 5.57 -14.44
C GLY A 330 -35.45 5.47 -14.84
N ILE A 331 -35.09 5.80 -16.08
CA ILE A 331 -33.72 5.71 -16.59
C ILE A 331 -33.13 7.13 -16.68
N LYS A 332 -32.20 7.45 -15.77
CA LYS A 332 -31.47 8.74 -15.81
C LYS A 332 -30.45 8.73 -16.95
N VAL A 333 -30.67 9.60 -17.94
CA VAL A 333 -29.74 9.87 -19.03
C VAL A 333 -29.55 11.38 -19.19
N ALA A 334 -28.47 11.78 -19.85
CA ALA A 334 -28.21 13.19 -20.17
C ALA A 334 -27.88 13.34 -21.65
N GLY A 335 -28.83 13.86 -22.42
CA GLY A 335 -28.70 14.11 -23.85
C GLY A 335 -27.75 15.27 -24.16
N ARG A 336 -26.44 15.00 -24.24
CA ARG A 336 -25.45 16.02 -24.61
C ARG A 336 -25.34 16.17 -26.12
N VAL A 337 -25.66 17.36 -26.64
CA VAL A 337 -25.48 17.68 -28.06
C VAL A 337 -24.01 17.87 -28.40
N MET A 338 -23.54 17.19 -29.44
CA MET A 338 -22.17 17.28 -29.91
C MET A 338 -22.10 17.29 -31.43
N LYS A 339 -21.09 17.95 -31.98
CA LYS A 339 -20.86 17.98 -33.43
C LYS A 339 -20.13 16.70 -33.85
N GLN A 340 -20.76 15.93 -34.73
CA GLN A 340 -20.14 14.80 -35.41
C GLN A 340 -19.22 15.35 -36.51
N LYS A 341 -17.91 15.19 -36.28
CA LYS A 341 -16.86 15.46 -37.26
C LYS A 341 -16.70 14.30 -38.22
#